data_AF-A0A4P9ZZN9-F1
#
_entry.id   AF-A0A4P9ZZN9-F1
#
_cell.length_a   1.000
_cell.length_b   1.000
_cell.length_c   1.000
_cell.angle_alpha   90.00
_cell.angle_beta   90.00
_cell.angle_gamma   90.00
#
_symmetry.space_group_name_H-M   'P 1'
#
loop_
_entity.id
_entity.type
_entity.pdbx_description
1 polymer ?
#
loop_
_entity_poly.entity_id
_entity_poly.type
_entity_poly.pdbx_seq_one_letter_code
_entity_poly.pdbx_strand_id
1 'polypeptide(L)' 'MGSCGRIYGPSDLVAAVKASYFQAGGNPNNDPICNKHVVLKAGSKTVTVQVTDKCMGCTDNEILITKAAM' A
#
# COMPACT_ATOMS: atom_id res chain seq x y z
N MET A 1 7.72 -7.85 -6.07
CA MET A 1 7.52 -8.20 -4.65
C MET A 1 7.49 -6.90 -3.87
N GLY A 2 6.48 -6.68 -3.02
CA GLY A 2 6.39 -5.46 -2.22
C GLY A 2 7.23 -5.53 -0.94
N SER A 3 7.38 -4.40 -0.26
CA SER A 3 8.11 -4.29 1.02
C SER A 3 7.51 -5.12 2.16
N CYS A 4 6.26 -5.60 2.02
CA CYS A 4 5.65 -6.57 2.92
C CYS A 4 6.04 -8.04 2.63
N GLY A 5 7.01 -8.30 1.76
CA GLY A 5 7.59 -9.63 1.54
C GLY A 5 6.71 -10.60 0.76
N ARG A 6 5.69 -10.11 0.06
CA ARG A 6 4.75 -10.92 -0.73
C ARG A 6 4.76 -10.49 -2.21
N ILE A 7 4.46 -11.46 -3.07
CA ILE A 7 4.30 -11.25 -4.52
C ILE A 7 2.82 -11.00 -4.78
N TYR A 8 2.54 -9.95 -5.55
CA TYR A 8 1.21 -9.54 -5.96
C TYR A 8 1.19 -9.44 -7.48
N GLY A 9 0.08 -9.83 -8.08
CA GLY A 9 -0.17 -9.82 -9.50
C GLY A 9 -0.83 -8.51 -9.99
N PRO A 10 -0.98 -8.37 -11.31
CA PRO A 10 -1.54 -7.17 -11.94
C PRO A 10 -3.03 -6.95 -11.62
N SER A 11 -3.74 -7.98 -11.16
CA SER A 11 -5.16 -7.93 -10.76
C SER A 11 -5.38 -7.61 -9.29
N ASP A 12 -4.33 -7.61 -8.46
CA ASP A 12 -4.48 -7.40 -7.03
C ASP A 12 -4.69 -5.92 -6.71
N LEU A 13 -5.63 -5.64 -5.81
CA LEU A 13 -5.95 -4.31 -5.29
C LEU A 13 -4.99 -3.96 -4.17
N VAL A 14 -3.80 -3.48 -4.53
CA VAL A 14 -2.73 -3.18 -3.57
C VAL A 14 -2.26 -1.75 -3.66
N ALA A 15 -1.66 -1.29 -2.57
CA ALA A 15 -1.19 0.07 -2.39
C ALA A 15 0.22 0.14 -1.81
N ALA A 16 0.95 1.18 -2.22
CA ALA A 16 2.16 1.64 -1.60
C ALA A 16 1.91 2.98 -0.88
N VAL A 17 2.39 3.07 0.36
CA VAL A 17 2.27 4.28 1.20
C VAL A 17 3.64 4.86 1.49
N LYS A 18 3.74 6.11 1.94
CA LYS A 18 5.03 6.72 2.28
C LYS A 18 5.82 5.86 3.28
N ALA A 19 7.14 5.80 3.08
CA ALA A 19 8.04 5.00 3.92
C ALA A 19 7.99 5.34 5.42
N SER A 20 7.62 6.55 5.82
CA SER A 20 7.46 6.94 7.23
C SER A 20 6.29 6.24 7.94
N TYR A 21 5.34 5.65 7.20
CA TYR A 21 4.27 4.85 7.78
C TYR A 21 4.72 3.44 8.15
N PHE A 22 5.86 2.99 7.64
CA PHE A 22 6.49 1.75 8.08
C PHE A 22 7.23 2.02 9.40
N GLN A 23 6.88 1.26 10.43
CA GLN A 23 7.41 1.40 11.79
C GLN A 23 8.32 0.22 12.20
N ALA A 24 8.48 -0.78 11.34
CA ALA A 24 9.45 -1.84 11.55
C ALA A 24 10.87 -1.25 11.50
N GLY A 25 11.53 -1.15 12.65
CA GLY A 25 12.95 -0.78 12.74
C GLY A 25 13.90 -1.85 12.17
N GLY A 26 13.38 -3.02 11.81
CA GLY A 26 14.13 -4.16 11.27
C GLY A 26 13.53 -4.67 9.95
N ASN A 27 13.05 -5.92 9.95
CA ASN A 27 12.51 -6.55 8.75
C ASN A 27 11.18 -5.89 8.32
N PRO A 28 11.13 -5.18 7.17
CA PRO A 28 9.91 -4.51 6.70
C PRO A 28 8.78 -5.48 6.34
N ASN A 29 9.08 -6.76 6.11
CA ASN A 29 8.06 -7.77 5.84
C ASN A 29 7.13 -7.99 7.05
N ASN A 30 7.59 -7.62 8.25
CA ASN A 30 6.86 -7.77 9.50
C ASN A 30 6.27 -6.44 9.98
N ASP A 31 6.20 -5.43 9.12
CA ASP A 31 5.67 -4.13 9.51
C ASP A 31 4.19 -4.22 9.91
N PRO A 32 3.77 -3.59 11.02
CA PRO A 32 2.37 -3.57 11.43
C PRO A 32 1.40 -3.02 10.38
N ILE A 33 1.88 -2.20 9.44
CA ILE A 33 1.02 -1.69 8.36
C ILE A 33 0.75 -2.73 7.28
N CYS A 34 1.59 -3.76 7.16
CA CYS A 34 1.41 -4.81 6.18
C CYS A 34 0.07 -5.54 6.40
N ASN A 35 -0.63 -5.82 5.29
CA ASN A 35 -1.95 -6.46 5.25
C ASN A 35 -3.10 -5.61 5.81
N LYS A 36 -2.86 -4.36 6.25
CA LYS A 36 -3.94 -3.42 6.53
C LYS A 36 -4.61 -3.00 5.23
N HIS A 37 -5.88 -2.66 5.31
CA HIS A 37 -6.65 -2.18 4.18
C HIS A 37 -6.96 -0.70 4.34
N VAL A 38 -6.88 0.04 3.23
CA VAL A 38 -7.23 1.45 3.15
C VAL A 38 -8.42 1.58 2.20
N VAL A 39 -9.41 2.36 2.62
CA VAL A 39 -10.57 2.69 1.80
C VAL A 39 -10.31 4.04 1.15
N LEU A 40 -10.23 4.04 -0.18
CA LEU A 40 -10.07 5.25 -0.98
C LEU A 40 -11.43 5.63 -1.56
N LYS A 41 -11.78 6.91 -1.44
CA LYS A 41 -13.02 7.48 -1.98
C LYS A 41 -12.67 8.60 -2.95
N ALA A 42 -13.19 8.51 -4.16
CA ALA A 42 -13.04 9.53 -5.21
C ALA A 42 -14.40 9.78 -5.86
N GLY A 43 -15.06 10.87 -5.46
CA GLY A 43 -16.45 11.14 -5.88
C GLY A 43 -17.39 10.03 -5.41
N SER A 44 -18.09 9.39 -6.35
CA SER A 44 -18.98 8.24 -6.08
C SER A 44 -18.25 6.89 -6.05
N LYS A 45 -16.98 6.83 -6.45
CA LYS A 45 -16.19 5.59 -6.44
C LYS A 45 -15.59 5.36 -5.06
N THR A 46 -15.69 4.12 -4.59
CA THR A 46 -15.01 3.63 -3.39
C THR A 46 -14.25 2.35 -3.73
N VAL A 47 -12.97 2.28 -3.39
CA VAL A 47 -12.14 1.09 -3.55
C VAL A 47 -11.43 0.78 -2.24
N THR A 48 -11.29 -0.51 -1.94
CA THR A 48 -10.51 -0.98 -0.79
C THR A 48 -9.25 -1.63 -1.33
N VAL A 49 -8.09 -1.15 -0.89
CA VAL A 49 -6.77 -1.63 -1.30
C VAL A 49 -5.98 -2.10 -0.10
N GLN A 50 -5.17 -3.14 -0.27
CA GLN A 50 -4.28 -3.65 0.76
C GLN A 50 -2.93 -2.90 0.73
N VAL A 51 -2.40 -2.50 1.88
CA VAL A 51 -1.04 -1.94 1.95
C VAL A 51 -0.02 -3.07 1.88
N THR A 52 0.83 -3.01 0.85
CA THR A 52 1.77 -4.09 0.54
C THR A 52 3.19 -3.61 0.30
N ASP A 53 3.37 -2.31 0.10
CA ASP A 53 4.65 -1.73 -0.25
C ASP A 53 4.83 -0.34 0.34
N LYS A 54 6.07 0.16 0.29
CA LYS A 54 6.41 1.53 0.63
C LYS A 54 6.84 2.29 -0.61
N CYS A 55 6.43 3.54 -0.68
CA CYS A 55 6.82 4.49 -1.70
C CYS A 55 7.84 5.46 -1.11
N MET A 56 9.08 5.40 -1.59
CA MET A 56 10.17 6.26 -1.10
C MET A 56 10.06 7.71 -1.56
N GLY A 57 9.35 7.96 -2.67
CA GLY A 57 9.15 9.31 -3.24
C GLY A 57 7.80 9.95 -2.92
N CYS A 58 6.90 9.24 -2.26
CA CYS A 58 5.54 9.73 -2.01
C CYS A 58 5.51 10.74 -0.86
N THR A 59 4.63 11.72 -0.98
CA THR A 59 4.29 12.62 0.14
C THR A 59 3.41 11.90 1.18
N ASP A 60 3.23 12.49 2.38
CA ASP A 60 2.43 11.86 3.44
C ASP A 60 0.98 11.57 3.00
N ASN A 61 0.44 12.40 2.10
CA ASN A 61 -0.95 12.30 1.65
C ASN A 61 -1.10 11.56 0.32
N GLU A 62 -0.04 10.90 -0.16
CA GLU A 62 -0.02 10.22 -1.45
C GLU A 62 -0.03 8.71 -1.26
N ILE A 63 -0.98 8.05 -1.93
CA ILE A 63 -1.14 6.60 -1.93
C ILE A 63 -1.06 6.15 -3.39
N LEU A 64 -0.05 5.36 -3.71
CA LEU A 64 0.07 4.72 -5.02
C LEU A 64 -0.74 3.43 -5.01
N ILE A 65 -1.65 3.29 -5.97
CA ILE A 65 -2.47 2.08 -6.13
C ILE A 65 -2.20 1.41 -7.47
N THR A 66 -2.48 0.12 -7.56
CA THR A 66 -2.44 -0.59 -8.84
C THR A 66 -3.52 -0.11 -9.79
N LYS A 67 -3.29 -0.29 -11.10
CA LYS A 67 -4.29 0.02 -12.13
C LYS A 67 -5.59 -0.76 -11.96
N ALA A 68 -5.55 -1.95 -11.35
CA ALA A 68 -6.73 -2.74 -11.01
C ALA A 68 -7.68 -2.02 -10.04
N ALA A 69 -7.20 -1.02 -9.29
CA ALA A 69 -7.97 -0.27 -8.29
C ALA A 69 -8.65 1.00 -8.82
N MET A 70 -8.68 1.25 -10.15
CA MET A 70 -9.22 2.47 -10.77
C MET A 70 -10.52 2.26 -11.58
#